data_AF-A0A351GKB7-F1
#
_entry.id   AF-A0A351GKB7-F1
#
_cell.length_a   1.000
_cell.length_b   1.000
_cell.length_c   1.000
_cell.angle_alpha   90.00
_cell.angle_beta   90.00
_cell.angle_gamma   90.00
#
_symmetry.space_group_name_H-M   'P 1'
#
loop_
_entity.id
_entity.type
_entity.pdbx_description
1 polymer ?
#
loop_
_entity_poly.entity_id
_entity_poly.type
_entity_poly.pdbx_seq_one_letter_code
_entity_poly.pdbx_strand_id
1 'polypeptide(L)'
;NVGQLLQDNRRNSLYHALVVRDFPKRLGYIPAAGERYVVHRIGNHIKGTRFIDSNNHITAKLNEMFTEMGKDIEGVYYGRYDLKVLSYEALEAGVDIKIFELNGVSSEPGHIYDQSNVFKAYYGIAEHWLRLIEISHQNIKKG
;
A
#
# COMPACT_ATOMS: atom_id res chain seq x y z
N ASN A 1 -16.84 -7.71 -24.25
CA ASN A 1 -15.44 -7.22 -24.40
C ASN A 1 -14.98 -6.59 -23.08
N VAL A 2 -13.71 -6.21 -22.94
CA VAL A 2 -13.16 -5.62 -21.70
C VAL A 2 -13.95 -4.39 -21.23
N GLY A 3 -14.43 -3.55 -22.15
CA GLY A 3 -15.23 -2.38 -21.79
C GLY A 3 -16.51 -2.72 -21.05
N GLN A 4 -17.25 -3.73 -21.53
CA GLN A 4 -18.45 -4.24 -20.84
C GLN A 4 -18.10 -4.84 -19.47
N LEU A 5 -17.04 -5.66 -19.40
CA LEU A 5 -16.59 -6.28 -18.14
C LEU A 5 -16.19 -5.23 -17.08
N LEU A 6 -15.65 -4.08 -17.50
CA LEU A 6 -15.36 -2.97 -16.59
C LEU A 6 -16.64 -2.34 -16.03
N GLN A 7 -17.68 -2.18 -16.85
CA GLN A 7 -18.95 -1.58 -16.43
C GLN A 7 -19.78 -2.51 -15.53
N ASP A 8 -19.73 -3.82 -15.78
CA ASP A 8 -20.49 -4.83 -15.04
C ASP A 8 -20.04 -5.00 -13.58
N ASN A 9 -18.81 -4.56 -13.26
CA ASN A 9 -18.31 -4.57 -11.89
C ASN A 9 -18.37 -3.17 -11.28
N ARG A 10 -19.12 -3.01 -10.18
CA ARG A 10 -19.31 -1.73 -9.47
C ARG A 10 -18.01 -0.98 -9.15
N ARG A 11 -16.93 -1.69 -8.80
CA ARG A 11 -15.64 -1.05 -8.50
C ARG A 11 -14.93 -0.62 -9.78
N ASN A 12 -14.92 -1.50 -10.78
CA ASN A 12 -14.22 -1.25 -12.04
C ASN A 12 -14.91 -0.15 -12.88
N SER A 13 -16.22 -0.02 -12.75
CA SER A 13 -17.02 0.94 -13.52
C SER A 13 -16.65 2.39 -13.21
N LEU A 14 -16.19 2.66 -11.98
CA LEU A 14 -15.64 3.96 -11.56
C LEU A 14 -14.47 4.41 -12.44
N TYR A 15 -13.74 3.47 -13.03
CA TYR A 15 -12.55 3.74 -13.85
C TYR A 15 -12.81 3.64 -15.34
N HIS A 16 -14.03 3.28 -15.77
CA HIS A 16 -14.36 3.12 -17.18
C HIS A 16 -14.02 4.37 -17.99
N ALA A 17 -14.41 5.56 -17.51
CA ALA A 17 -14.13 6.83 -18.18
C ALA A 17 -12.61 7.09 -18.35
N LEU A 18 -11.80 6.76 -17.33
CA LEU A 18 -10.35 6.88 -17.40
C LEU A 18 -9.76 5.93 -18.44
N VAL A 19 -10.22 4.68 -18.46
CA VAL A 19 -9.72 3.67 -19.41
C VAL A 19 -10.12 4.02 -20.85
N VAL A 20 -11.33 4.53 -21.08
CA VAL A 20 -11.75 5.04 -22.40
C VAL A 20 -10.84 6.15 -22.89
N ARG A 21 -10.49 7.10 -22.00
CA ARG A 21 -9.64 8.23 -22.34
C ARG A 21 -8.19 7.80 -22.62
N ASP A 22 -7.60 7.02 -21.72
CA ASP A 22 -6.15 6.78 -21.72
C ASP A 22 -5.75 5.49 -22.47
N PHE A 23 -6.67 4.51 -22.56
CA PHE A 23 -6.39 3.18 -23.12
C PHE A 23 -7.52 2.65 -24.03
N PRO A 24 -8.04 3.42 -24.99
CA PRO A 24 -9.23 3.05 -25.78
C PRO A 24 -9.09 1.72 -26.51
N LYS A 25 -7.88 1.42 -27.04
CA LYS A 25 -7.60 0.17 -27.76
C LYS A 25 -7.75 -1.09 -26.89
N ARG A 26 -7.62 -0.97 -25.56
CA ARG A 26 -7.70 -2.10 -24.64
C ARG A 26 -9.13 -2.56 -24.35
N LEU A 27 -10.12 -1.71 -24.59
CA LEU A 27 -11.54 -1.97 -24.29
C LEU A 27 -12.18 -2.98 -25.24
N GLY A 28 -11.71 -3.00 -26.49
CA GLY A 28 -12.25 -3.90 -27.53
C GLY A 28 -11.81 -5.36 -27.39
N TYR A 29 -10.79 -5.64 -26.57
CA TYR A 29 -10.31 -7.00 -26.35
C TYR A 29 -11.41 -7.88 -25.73
N ILE A 30 -11.46 -9.15 -26.11
CA ILE A 30 -12.38 -10.14 -25.54
C ILE A 30 -11.50 -11.21 -24.89
N PRO A 31 -11.34 -11.18 -23.55
CA PRO A 31 -10.57 -12.20 -22.86
C PRO A 31 -11.23 -13.56 -23.00
N ALA A 32 -10.43 -14.63 -23.07
CA ALA A 32 -10.93 -15.98 -22.94
C ALA A 32 -11.53 -16.20 -21.54
N ALA A 33 -12.40 -17.21 -21.40
CA ALA A 33 -12.97 -17.55 -20.10
C ALA A 33 -11.86 -17.88 -19.09
N GLY A 34 -11.86 -17.18 -17.95
CA GLY A 34 -10.85 -17.33 -16.90
C GLY A 34 -9.54 -16.56 -17.13
N GLU A 35 -9.38 -15.88 -18.28
CA GLU A 35 -8.18 -15.09 -18.56
C GLU A 35 -8.10 -13.87 -17.64
N ARG A 36 -6.93 -13.68 -17.00
CA ARG A 36 -6.64 -12.45 -16.25
C ARG A 36 -6.13 -11.38 -17.20
N TYR A 37 -6.91 -10.33 -17.39
CA TYR A 37 -6.54 -9.19 -18.24
C TYR A 37 -6.28 -7.93 -17.43
N VAL A 38 -5.07 -7.36 -17.55
CA VAL A 38 -4.67 -6.14 -16.85
C VAL A 38 -4.93 -4.91 -17.72
N VAL A 39 -5.96 -4.14 -17.37
CA VAL A 39 -6.37 -2.96 -18.14
C VAL A 39 -5.34 -1.83 -18.05
N HIS A 40 -4.84 -1.50 -16.86
CA HIS A 40 -3.70 -0.60 -16.66
C HIS A 40 -2.90 -1.02 -15.42
N ARG A 41 -1.62 -0.60 -15.36
CA ARG A 41 -0.70 -0.95 -14.26
C ARG A 41 -0.48 0.18 -13.24
N ILE A 42 -1.17 1.31 -13.42
CA ILE A 42 -1.01 2.46 -12.51
C ILE A 42 -1.66 2.13 -11.17
N GLY A 43 -0.82 1.94 -10.16
CA GLY A 43 -1.23 1.79 -8.77
C GLY A 43 -1.43 3.15 -8.11
N ASN A 44 -2.61 3.77 -8.28
CA ASN A 44 -3.05 4.91 -7.48
C ASN A 44 -4.41 4.61 -6.82
N HIS A 45 -4.60 5.06 -5.57
CA HIS A 45 -5.85 4.96 -4.81
C HIS A 45 -7.08 5.44 -5.61
N ILE A 46 -6.97 6.57 -6.31
CA ILE A 46 -8.00 7.17 -7.18
C ILE A 46 -8.20 6.39 -8.48
N LYS A 47 -7.26 5.51 -8.85
CA LYS A 47 -7.28 4.73 -10.10
C LYS A 47 -7.53 3.24 -9.88
N GLY A 48 -8.04 2.85 -8.71
CA GLY A 48 -8.51 1.47 -8.50
C GLY A 48 -7.45 0.49 -8.06
N THR A 49 -6.32 0.97 -7.51
CA THR A 49 -5.40 0.11 -6.77
C THR A 49 -6.14 -0.72 -5.75
N ARG A 50 -5.78 -1.99 -5.69
CA ARG A 50 -6.08 -2.83 -4.55
C ARG A 50 -4.88 -2.79 -3.61
N PHE A 51 -5.11 -2.33 -2.39
CA PHE A 51 -4.20 -2.59 -1.28
C PHE A 51 -4.39 -4.05 -0.85
N ILE A 52 -3.28 -4.71 -0.53
CA ILE A 52 -3.30 -6.08 -0.04
C ILE A 52 -2.55 -6.06 1.29
N ASP A 53 -3.22 -6.50 2.35
CA ASP A 53 -2.59 -6.66 3.65
C ASP A 53 -1.70 -7.91 3.58
N SER A 54 -0.40 -7.71 3.83
CA SER A 54 0.62 -8.76 3.84
C SER A 54 1.36 -8.81 5.18
N ASN A 55 0.70 -8.34 6.26
CA ASN A 55 1.25 -8.34 7.61
C ASN A 55 1.60 -9.76 8.12
N ASN A 56 1.05 -10.81 7.52
CA ASN A 56 1.43 -12.20 7.78
C ASN A 56 2.90 -12.51 7.45
N HIS A 57 3.59 -11.65 6.70
CA HIS A 57 5.03 -11.73 6.42
C HIS A 57 5.90 -10.97 7.42
N ILE A 58 5.31 -10.31 8.43
CA ILE A 58 6.08 -9.61 9.46
C ILE A 58 6.75 -10.65 10.37
N THR A 59 8.07 -10.59 10.43
CA THR A 59 8.90 -11.40 11.31
C THR A 59 9.77 -10.52 12.20
N ALA A 60 10.33 -11.10 13.26
CA ALA A 60 11.27 -10.37 14.14
C ALA A 60 12.48 -9.84 13.35
N LYS A 61 12.99 -10.64 12.41
CA LYS A 61 14.11 -10.27 11.53
C LYS A 61 13.75 -9.12 10.58
N LEU A 62 12.54 -9.11 10.03
CA LEU A 62 12.08 -7.99 9.22
C LEU A 62 12.00 -6.69 10.04
N ASN A 63 11.51 -6.76 11.28
CA ASN A 63 11.47 -5.60 12.17
C ASN A 63 12.88 -5.08 12.47
N GLU A 64 13.83 -5.98 12.79
CA GLU A 64 15.23 -5.61 13.04
C GLU A 64 15.86 -4.95 11.80
N MET A 65 15.60 -5.47 10.60
CA MET A 65 16.08 -4.85 9.36
C MET A 65 15.59 -3.40 9.20
N PHE A 66 14.31 -3.12 9.45
CA PHE A 66 13.79 -1.75 9.40
C PHE A 66 14.29 -0.87 10.55
N THR A 67 14.50 -1.44 11.74
CA THR A 67 15.14 -0.73 12.87
C THR A 67 16.55 -0.30 12.48
N GLU A 68 17.35 -1.20 11.93
CA GLU A 68 18.71 -0.90 11.48
C GLU A 68 18.74 0.10 10.32
N MET A 69 17.77 0.00 9.39
CA MET A 69 17.63 0.95 8.28
C MET A 69 17.29 2.37 8.76
N GLY A 70 16.47 2.50 9.80
CA GLY A 70 16.01 3.78 10.33
C GLY A 70 16.92 4.41 11.39
N LYS A 71 17.87 3.67 11.97
CA LYS A 71 18.63 4.10 13.16
C LYS A 71 19.42 5.40 12.96
N ASP A 72 19.86 5.66 11.73
CA ASP A 72 20.69 6.81 11.39
C ASP A 72 19.85 8.03 10.94
N ILE A 73 18.52 7.90 10.87
CA ILE A 73 17.61 8.98 10.48
C ILE A 73 17.21 9.78 11.72
N GLU A 74 18.03 10.75 12.09
CA GLU A 74 17.79 11.61 13.25
C GLU A 74 16.44 12.34 13.16
N GLY A 75 15.69 12.34 14.27
CA GLY A 75 14.41 13.04 14.37
C GLY A 75 13.21 12.30 13.76
N VAL A 76 13.41 11.12 13.16
CA VAL A 76 12.32 10.30 12.61
C VAL A 76 12.05 9.09 13.50
N TYR A 77 10.88 9.08 14.13
CA TYR A 77 10.45 8.03 15.06
C TYR A 77 9.21 7.26 14.56
N TYR A 78 8.58 7.76 13.50
CA TYR A 78 7.40 7.18 12.88
C TYR A 78 7.40 7.51 11.40
N GLY A 79 7.09 6.52 10.58
CA GLY A 79 6.88 6.73 9.17
C GLY A 79 6.51 5.44 8.45
N ARG A 80 6.32 5.59 7.13
CA ARG A 80 6.06 4.49 6.21
C ARG A 80 7.04 4.57 5.06
N TYR A 81 7.76 3.48 4.83
CA TYR A 81 8.59 3.33 3.64
C TYR A 81 7.74 2.90 2.45
N ASP A 82 7.78 3.68 1.39
CA ASP A 82 7.28 3.26 0.08
C ASP A 82 8.48 2.71 -0.69
N LEU A 83 8.49 1.38 -0.87
CA LEU A 83 9.64 0.65 -1.41
C LEU A 83 9.22 -0.39 -2.46
N LYS A 84 10.22 -0.90 -3.18
CA LYS A 84 10.09 -2.05 -4.07
C LYS A 84 11.21 -3.05 -3.80
N VAL A 85 10.83 -4.32 -3.83
CA VAL A 85 11.70 -5.47 -3.59
C VAL A 85 11.29 -6.62 -4.52
N LEU A 86 12.19 -7.58 -4.74
CA LEU A 86 11.97 -8.71 -5.64
C LEU A 86 11.12 -9.82 -5.00
N SER A 87 11.27 -10.04 -3.69
CA SER A 87 10.50 -11.03 -2.93
C SER A 87 10.45 -10.69 -1.44
N TYR A 88 9.62 -11.40 -0.67
CA TYR A 88 9.56 -11.24 0.78
C TYR A 88 10.84 -11.71 1.47
N GLU A 89 11.49 -12.75 0.95
CA GLU A 89 12.76 -13.24 1.46
C GLU A 89 13.88 -12.21 1.26
N ALA A 90 13.91 -11.55 0.10
CA ALA A 90 14.83 -10.45 -0.16
C ALA A 90 14.57 -9.24 0.75
N LEU A 91 13.29 -8.95 1.04
CA LEU A 91 12.90 -7.89 1.97
C LEU A 91 13.40 -8.19 3.39
N GLU A 92 13.14 -9.38 3.90
CA GLU A 92 13.59 -9.78 5.24
C GLU A 92 15.13 -9.84 5.34
N ALA A 93 15.82 -10.19 4.26
CA ALA A 93 17.28 -10.20 4.20
C ALA A 93 17.91 -8.79 4.02
N GLY A 94 17.10 -7.76 3.75
CA GLY A 94 17.61 -6.40 3.53
C GLY A 94 18.33 -6.21 2.19
N VAL A 95 18.08 -7.05 1.18
CA VAL A 95 18.82 -7.05 -0.09
C VAL A 95 17.99 -6.52 -1.26
N ASP A 96 18.63 -5.77 -2.16
CA ASP A 96 18.01 -5.18 -3.37
C ASP A 96 16.73 -4.37 -3.12
N ILE A 97 16.63 -3.74 -1.94
CA ILE A 97 15.52 -2.85 -1.58
C ILE A 97 15.71 -1.50 -2.26
N LYS A 98 14.69 -1.06 -3.00
CA LYS A 98 14.62 0.29 -3.57
C LYS A 98 13.60 1.12 -2.80
N ILE A 99 14.08 2.09 -2.04
CA ILE A 99 13.23 3.04 -1.30
C ILE A 99 12.95 4.23 -2.21
N PHE A 100 11.68 4.59 -2.37
CA PHE A 100 11.26 5.77 -3.13
C PHE A 100 10.97 6.95 -2.22
N GLU A 101 10.35 6.68 -1.08
CA GLU A 101 9.89 7.71 -0.16
C GLU A 101 9.84 7.16 1.27
N LEU A 102 10.15 8.03 2.23
CA LEU A 102 9.84 7.84 3.64
C LEU A 102 8.78 8.87 4.02
N ASN A 103 7.55 8.40 4.16
CA ASN A 103 6.42 9.23 4.51
C ASN A 103 6.31 9.40 6.04
N GLY A 104 6.06 10.62 6.50
CA GLY A 104 5.90 10.93 7.92
C GLY A 104 4.47 10.70 8.46
N VAL A 105 4.13 11.44 9.50
CA VAL A 105 2.86 11.31 10.27
C VAL A 105 1.58 11.53 9.46
N SER A 106 1.66 12.22 8.32
CA SER A 106 0.53 12.45 7.43
C SER A 106 0.17 11.21 6.60
N SER A 107 0.95 10.14 6.67
CA SER A 107 0.66 8.89 5.94
C SER A 107 -0.26 7.96 6.71
N GLU A 108 -1.30 7.51 6.02
CA GLU A 108 -2.19 6.47 6.51
C GLU A 108 -1.55 5.08 6.34
N PRO A 109 -1.80 4.15 7.29
CA PRO A 109 -1.34 2.78 7.17
C PRO A 109 -2.08 2.04 6.05
N GLY A 110 -1.37 1.59 5.01
CA GLY A 110 -2.00 0.98 3.83
C GLY A 110 -2.80 -0.30 4.10
N HIS A 111 -2.48 -1.04 5.16
CA HIS A 111 -3.14 -2.31 5.48
C HIS A 111 -4.61 -2.13 5.88
N ILE A 112 -5.04 -0.95 6.35
CA ILE A 112 -6.43 -0.69 6.75
C ILE A 112 -7.42 -0.85 5.59
N TYR A 113 -6.94 -0.76 4.36
CA TYR A 113 -7.74 -0.86 3.14
C TYR A 113 -8.02 -2.29 2.68
N ASP A 114 -7.41 -3.31 3.30
CA ASP A 114 -7.64 -4.74 3.00
C ASP A 114 -8.01 -5.51 4.27
N GLN A 115 -8.96 -4.97 5.04
CA GLN A 115 -9.43 -5.58 6.27
C GLN A 115 -10.75 -6.33 6.09
N SER A 116 -10.94 -7.40 6.86
CA SER A 116 -12.16 -8.23 6.80
C SER A 116 -13.43 -7.48 7.19
N ASN A 117 -13.30 -6.40 7.97
CA ASN A 117 -14.40 -5.52 8.35
C ASN A 117 -13.89 -4.12 8.71
N VAL A 118 -14.81 -3.16 8.78
CA VAL A 118 -14.49 -1.74 9.05
C VAL A 118 -13.93 -1.50 10.45
N PHE A 119 -14.34 -2.29 11.46
CA PHE A 119 -13.86 -2.12 12.83
C PHE A 119 -12.36 -2.43 12.96
N LYS A 120 -11.86 -3.43 12.23
CA LYS A 120 -10.42 -3.71 12.17
C LYS A 120 -9.64 -2.58 11.52
N ALA A 121 -10.19 -1.97 10.46
CA ALA A 121 -9.58 -0.80 9.83
C ALA A 121 -9.49 0.37 10.83
N TYR A 122 -10.57 0.65 11.57
CA TYR A 122 -10.57 1.69 12.60
C TYR A 122 -9.63 1.38 13.76
N TYR A 123 -9.54 0.11 14.17
CA TYR A 123 -8.57 -0.32 15.17
C TYR A 123 -7.14 -0.04 14.72
N GLY A 124 -6.80 -0.39 13.46
CA GLY A 124 -5.50 -0.08 12.88
C GLY A 124 -5.19 1.42 12.89
N ILE A 125 -6.13 2.28 12.50
CA ILE A 125 -5.95 3.74 12.57
C ILE A 125 -5.70 4.20 14.01
N ALA A 126 -6.54 3.76 14.96
CA ALA A 126 -6.44 4.16 16.35
C ALA A 126 -5.10 3.74 16.98
N GLU A 127 -4.64 2.52 16.70
CA GLU A 127 -3.33 2.04 17.13
C GLU A 127 -2.19 2.94 16.66
N HIS A 128 -2.20 3.36 15.39
CA HIS A 128 -1.19 4.26 14.85
C HIS A 128 -1.24 5.64 15.52
N TRP A 129 -2.43 6.18 15.79
CA TRP A 129 -2.58 7.45 16.51
C TRP A 129 -2.09 7.38 17.96
N LEU A 130 -2.36 6.29 18.67
CA LEU A 130 -1.88 6.11 20.05
C LEU A 130 -0.34 6.07 20.10
N ARG A 131 0.31 5.38 19.15
CA ARG A 131 1.77 5.38 19.01
C ARG A 131 2.32 6.78 18.72
N LEU A 132 1.67 7.54 17.85
CA LEU A 132 2.05 8.92 17.55
C LEU A 132 1.94 9.83 18.77
N ILE A 133 0.88 9.68 19.59
CA ILE A 133 0.72 10.42 20.85
C ILE A 133 1.86 10.07 21.82
N GLU A 134 2.21 8.79 21.95
CA GLU A 134 3.30 8.35 22.80
C GLU A 134 4.64 8.96 22.36
N ILE A 135 4.98 8.87 21.07
CA ILE A 135 6.19 9.47 20.50
C ILE A 135 6.20 10.98 20.72
N SER A 136 5.08 11.66 20.49
CA SER A 136 4.94 13.10 20.71
C SER A 136 5.24 13.47 22.16
N HIS A 137 4.66 12.76 23.13
CA HIS A 137 4.95 12.98 24.55
C HIS A 137 6.42 12.73 24.90
N GLN A 138 7.06 11.73 24.31
CA GLN A 138 8.48 11.46 24.53
C GLN A 138 9.36 12.59 23.96
N ASN A 139 9.02 13.10 22.77
CA ASN A 139 9.75 14.20 22.14
C ASN A 139 9.60 15.50 22.93
N ILE A 140 8.37 15.87 23.34
CA ILE A 140 8.11 17.05 24.19
C ILE A 140 8.93 17.01 25.49
N LYS A 141 9.11 15.83 26.08
CA LYS A 141 9.94 15.66 27.29
C LYS A 141 11.43 15.87 27.04
N LYS A 142 11.90 15.64 25.82
CA LYS A 142 13.31 15.78 25.42
C LYS A 142 13.67 17.22 25.00
N GLY A 143 12.68 18.04 24.65
CA GLY A 143 12.85 19.45 24.23
C GLY A 143 12.48 19.64 22.77
#